data_AF-A0A7S2MK01-F1
#
_entry.id   AF-A0A7S2MK01-F1
#
_cell.length_a   1.000
_cell.length_b   1.000
_cell.length_c   1.000
_cell.angle_alpha   90.00
_cell.angle_beta   90.00
_cell.angle_gamma   90.00
#
_symmetry.space_group_name_H-M   'P 1'
#
loop_
_entity.id
_entity.type
_entity.pdbx_description
1 polymer ?
#
loop_
_entity_poly.entity_id
_entity_poly.type
_entity_poly.pdbx_seq_one_letter_code
_entity_poly.pdbx_strand_id
1 'polypeptide(L)'
;AGIPPTKANVFNTYIARVKANVHVILAFSPVGDAFNMRLRQFPSLVNCCTIDWFAEWPAEALYGVGKQLMTQEDLQLPHLEGILNIFKVVHQSVEVASKKVLQTVKRQIYITPTSFLELIGSFKKVLGVRRNAVGTLRTRLQKGLDALGQAAYAVANMENELKAKQPVLEETKKQVAEMMVVITEDKAKAAVTKDECQSVEAEAKEQA
;
A
#
# COMPACT_ATOMS: atom_id res chain seq x y z
N ALA A 1 16.34 13.36 67.39
CA ALA A 1 16.01 13.16 68.81
C ALA A 1 14.73 12.34 68.92
N GLY A 2 14.75 11.28 69.72
CA GLY A 2 13.70 10.25 69.74
C GLY A 2 12.40 10.77 70.37
N ILE A 3 11.31 10.68 69.60
CA ILE A 3 9.95 10.93 70.11
C ILE A 3 9.58 9.75 71.02
N PRO A 4 9.09 9.97 72.26
CA PRO A 4 8.74 8.88 73.18
C PRO A 4 7.61 8.02 72.58
N PRO A 5 7.66 6.67 72.68
CA PRO A 5 6.72 5.75 72.02
C PRO A 5 5.36 5.66 72.73
N THR A 6 4.67 6.80 72.88
CA THR A 6 3.28 6.83 73.33
C THR A 6 2.34 6.46 72.17
N LYS A 7 1.15 5.90 72.47
CA LYS A 7 0.16 5.55 71.43
C LYS A 7 -0.15 6.74 70.49
N ALA A 8 -0.24 7.95 71.04
CA ALA A 8 -0.45 9.18 70.27
C ALA A 8 0.71 9.48 69.31
N ASN A 9 1.95 9.34 69.78
CA ASN A 9 3.15 9.61 68.97
C ASN A 9 3.33 8.58 67.85
N VAL A 10 3.03 7.31 68.12
CA VAL A 10 3.03 6.26 67.10
C VAL A 10 1.99 6.56 66.02
N PHE A 11 0.77 6.94 66.40
CA PHE A 11 -0.29 7.26 65.45
C PHE A 11 0.02 8.52 64.63
N ASN A 12 0.55 9.57 65.25
CA ASN A 12 0.97 10.79 64.55
C ASN A 12 2.11 10.51 63.56
N THR A 13 3.07 9.65 63.94
CA THR A 13 4.15 9.21 63.05
C THR A 13 3.60 8.39 61.88
N TYR A 14 2.61 7.52 62.14
CA TYR A 14 1.93 6.77 61.09
C TYR A 14 1.22 7.71 60.11
N ILE A 15 0.41 8.66 60.58
CA ILE A 15 -0.28 9.64 59.72
C ILE A 15 0.72 10.46 58.92
N ALA A 16 1.82 10.92 59.54
CA ALA A 16 2.86 11.67 58.84
C ALA A 16 3.47 10.86 57.68
N ARG A 17 3.75 9.57 57.91
CA ARG A 17 4.23 8.65 56.87
C ARG A 17 3.20 8.43 55.78
N VAL A 18 1.92 8.27 56.12
CA VAL A 18 0.85 8.10 55.13
C VAL A 18 0.74 9.35 54.26
N LYS A 19 0.70 10.55 54.84
CA LYS A 19 0.63 11.82 54.09
C LYS A 19 1.85 12.05 53.20
N ALA A 20 3.03 11.58 53.61
CA ALA A 20 4.26 11.73 52.83
C ALA A 20 4.37 10.75 51.66
N ASN A 21 3.71 9.58 51.73
CA ASN A 21 3.90 8.51 50.75
C ASN A 21 2.66 8.20 49.90
N VAL A 22 1.46 8.63 50.32
CA VAL A 22 0.22 8.37 49.60
C VAL A 22 -0.20 9.62 48.82
N HIS A 23 -0.09 9.53 47.49
CA HIS A 23 -0.58 10.54 46.56
C HIS A 23 -1.83 10.02 45.87
N VAL A 24 -2.92 10.78 45.95
CA VAL A 24 -4.21 10.45 45.33
C VAL A 24 -4.45 11.40 44.16
N ILE A 25 -4.67 10.84 42.96
CA ILE A 25 -5.03 11.60 41.76
C ILE A 25 -6.46 11.22 41.41
N LEU A 26 -7.33 12.23 41.29
CA LEU A 26 -8.73 12.06 40.94
C LEU A 26 -9.00 12.74 39.60
N ALA A 27 -9.48 11.97 38.63
CA ALA A 27 -9.87 12.49 37.33
C ALA A 27 -11.38 12.55 37.22
N PHE A 28 -11.92 13.72 36.92
CA PHE A 28 -13.35 13.96 36.78
C PHE A 28 -13.66 14.53 35.40
N SER A 29 -14.81 14.14 34.85
CA SER A 29 -15.40 14.89 33.74
C SER A 29 -16.08 16.14 34.30
N PRO A 30 -15.78 17.34 33.78
CA PRO A 30 -16.44 18.57 34.21
C PRO A 30 -17.86 18.71 33.63
N VAL A 31 -18.31 17.75 32.81
CA VAL A 31 -19.59 17.78 32.13
C VAL A 31 -20.71 17.30 33.06
N GLY A 32 -21.73 18.14 33.24
CA GLY A 32 -22.96 17.82 33.94
C GLY A 32 -22.99 18.22 35.43
N ASP A 33 -24.19 18.21 36.01
CA ASP A 33 -24.43 18.77 37.35
C ASP A 33 -23.86 17.92 38.50
N ALA A 34 -23.62 16.63 38.25
CA ALA A 34 -23.11 15.71 39.26
C ALA A 34 -21.73 16.13 39.79
N PHE A 35 -20.86 16.65 38.92
CA PHE A 35 -19.54 17.14 39.34
C PHE A 35 -19.67 18.35 40.26
N ASN A 36 -20.50 19.33 39.88
CA ASN A 36 -20.78 20.51 40.70
C ASN A 36 -21.39 20.15 42.06
N MET A 37 -22.29 19.16 42.10
CA MET A 37 -22.87 18.68 43.35
C MET A 37 -21.83 18.02 44.25
N ARG A 38 -20.92 17.20 43.71
CA ARG A 38 -19.82 16.58 44.47
C ARG A 38 -18.86 17.61 45.04
N LEU A 39 -18.51 18.64 44.27
CA LEU A 39 -17.65 19.73 44.77
C LEU A 39 -18.28 20.47 45.97
N ARG A 40 -19.61 20.65 45.97
CA ARG A 40 -20.33 21.23 47.12
C ARG A 40 -20.42 20.28 48.31
N GLN A 41 -20.62 18.98 48.07
CA GLN A 41 -20.70 17.97 49.13
C GLN A 41 -19.34 17.70 49.79
N PHE A 42 -18.23 17.84 49.04
CA PHE A 42 -16.87 17.52 49.48
C PHE A 42 -15.90 18.68 49.26
N PRO A 43 -15.88 19.70 50.14
CA PRO A 43 -14.99 20.87 50.01
C PRO A 43 -13.50 20.52 50.03
N SER A 44 -13.12 19.38 50.61
CA SER A 44 -11.73 18.89 50.64
C SER A 44 -11.15 18.66 49.24
N LEU A 45 -11.99 18.38 48.23
CA LEU A 45 -11.53 18.23 46.85
C LEU A 45 -10.97 19.53 46.26
N VAL A 46 -11.42 20.68 46.75
CA VAL A 46 -10.93 21.99 46.31
C VAL A 46 -9.86 22.51 47.27
N ASN A 47 -10.05 22.29 48.58
CA ASN A 47 -9.17 22.86 49.60
C ASN A 47 -7.87 22.05 49.83
N CYS A 48 -7.84 20.78 49.46
CA CYS A 48 -6.71 19.87 49.77
C CYS A 48 -6.08 19.23 48.52
N CYS A 49 -6.57 19.54 47.32
CA CYS A 49 -6.01 19.03 46.06
C CYS A 49 -5.58 20.19 45.16
N THR A 50 -4.58 19.94 44.32
CA THR A 50 -4.22 20.84 43.22
C THR A 50 -5.15 20.57 42.04
N ILE A 51 -5.75 21.61 41.50
CA ILE A 51 -6.62 21.51 40.32
C ILE A 51 -5.76 21.69 39.07
N ASP A 52 -5.80 20.68 38.20
CA ASP A 52 -5.21 20.74 36.86
C ASP A 52 -6.33 20.64 35.82
N TRP A 53 -6.35 21.57 34.85
CA TRP A 53 -7.45 21.69 33.89
C TRP A 53 -7.03 21.27 32.50
N PHE A 54 -7.73 20.25 31.98
CA PHE A 54 -7.48 19.73 30.65
C PHE A 54 -8.34 20.50 29.64
N ALA A 55 -7.72 21.45 28.94
CA ALA A 55 -8.36 22.20 27.88
C ALA A 55 -8.43 21.41 26.56
N GLU A 56 -9.26 21.91 25.65
CA GLU A 56 -9.24 21.50 24.24
C GLU A 56 -7.82 21.64 23.66
N TRP A 57 -7.44 20.74 22.74
CA TRP A 57 -6.10 20.75 22.18
C TRP A 57 -5.89 22.01 21.32
N PRO A 58 -4.85 22.82 21.59
CA PRO A 58 -4.55 23.96 20.74
C PRO A 58 -4.05 23.51 19.35
N ALA A 59 -4.04 24.46 18.42
CA ALA A 59 -3.59 24.26 17.04
C ALA A 59 -2.22 23.56 16.95
N GLU A 60 -1.30 23.95 17.83
CA GLU A 60 0.07 23.45 17.94
C GLU A 60 0.09 22.00 18.42
N ALA A 61 -0.78 21.64 19.37
CA ALA A 61 -0.88 20.27 19.87
C ALA A 61 -1.45 19.33 18.80
N LEU A 62 -2.52 19.76 18.10
CA LEU A 62 -3.08 19.01 16.97
C LEU A 62 -2.02 18.76 15.88
N TYR A 63 -1.23 19.79 15.55
CA TYR A 63 -0.14 19.66 14.60
C TYR A 63 0.95 18.69 15.10
N GLY A 64 1.40 18.83 16.36
CA GLY A 64 2.45 17.99 16.94
C GLY A 64 2.07 16.51 17.00
N VAL A 65 0.88 16.22 17.51
CA VAL A 65 0.33 14.85 17.57
C VAL A 65 0.14 14.30 16.16
N GLY A 66 -0.42 15.11 15.25
CA GLY A 66 -0.60 14.74 13.86
C GLY A 66 0.73 14.38 13.19
N LYS A 67 1.77 15.20 13.38
CA LYS A 67 3.10 14.97 12.83
C LYS A 67 3.68 13.66 13.33
N GLN A 68 3.68 13.44 14.64
CA GLN A 68 4.21 12.22 15.24
C GLN A 68 3.52 10.97 14.70
N LEU A 69 2.18 10.97 14.62
CA LEU A 69 1.42 9.83 14.11
C LEU A 69 1.69 9.56 12.63
N MET A 70 1.89 10.61 11.83
CA MET A 70 2.12 10.50 10.39
C MET A 70 3.55 10.10 10.05
N THR A 71 4.53 10.36 10.93
CA THR A 71 5.94 9.94 10.74
C THR A 71 6.24 8.54 11.26
N GLN A 72 5.40 7.98 12.14
CA GLN A 72 5.60 6.61 12.68
C GLN A 72 5.54 5.52 11.60
N GLU A 73 4.68 5.72 10.61
CA GLU A 73 4.60 4.86 9.44
C GLU A 73 5.18 5.67 8.29
N ASP A 74 6.25 5.22 7.65
CA ASP A 74 6.85 5.94 6.51
C ASP A 74 5.88 5.91 5.31
N LEU A 75 4.91 6.83 5.34
CA LEU A 75 3.84 6.93 4.37
C LEU A 75 4.29 7.61 3.08
N GLN A 76 5.55 8.07 2.95
CA GLN A 76 6.08 8.71 1.73
C GLN A 76 5.13 9.77 1.15
N LEU A 77 4.75 10.75 1.98
CA LEU A 77 3.82 11.82 1.59
C LEU A 77 4.61 13.04 1.10
N PRO A 78 4.46 13.46 -0.17
CA PRO A 78 5.24 14.57 -0.74
C PRO A 78 4.92 15.94 -0.12
N HIS A 79 3.73 16.09 0.48
CA HIS A 79 3.27 17.36 1.08
C HIS A 79 2.75 17.16 2.50
N LEU A 80 3.57 16.55 3.38
CA LEU A 80 3.19 16.25 4.75
C LEU A 80 2.68 17.49 5.52
N GLU A 81 3.39 18.62 5.43
CA GLU A 81 3.01 19.87 6.12
C GLU A 81 1.63 20.40 5.72
N GLY A 82 1.26 20.30 4.44
CA GLY A 82 -0.05 20.69 3.96
C GLY A 82 -1.16 19.79 4.52
N ILE A 83 -0.91 18.48 4.55
CA ILE A 83 -1.85 17.48 5.07
C ILE A 83 -2.07 17.69 6.58
N LEU A 84 -1.00 17.95 7.35
CA LEU A 84 -1.09 18.22 8.79
C LEU A 84 -1.91 19.47 9.08
N ASN A 85 -1.72 20.53 8.30
CA ASN A 85 -2.53 21.74 8.41
C ASN A 85 -4.01 21.48 8.10
N ILE A 86 -4.32 20.64 7.12
CA ILE A 86 -5.70 20.26 6.80
C ILE A 86 -6.33 19.53 7.98
N PHE A 87 -5.67 18.54 8.59
CA PHE A 87 -6.24 17.82 9.74
C PHE A 87 -6.58 18.75 10.91
N LYS A 88 -5.68 19.67 11.23
CA LYS A 88 -5.90 20.71 12.24
C LYS A 88 -7.14 21.54 11.92
N VAL A 89 -7.22 22.09 10.71
CA VAL A 89 -8.34 22.94 10.28
C VAL A 89 -9.66 22.17 10.29
N VAL A 90 -9.67 20.93 9.81
CA VAL A 90 -10.86 20.08 9.80
C VAL A 90 -11.37 19.87 11.22
N HIS A 91 -10.50 19.49 12.17
CA HIS A 91 -10.91 19.26 13.56
C HIS A 91 -11.51 20.51 14.20
N GLN A 92 -10.81 21.64 14.08
CA GLN A 92 -11.28 22.92 14.61
C GLN A 92 -12.57 23.39 13.95
N SER A 93 -12.76 23.13 12.65
CA SER A 93 -14.00 23.46 11.95
C SER A 93 -15.20 22.70 12.54
N VAL A 94 -15.00 21.45 12.97
CA VAL A 94 -16.04 20.61 13.57
C VAL A 94 -16.35 21.06 14.99
N GLU A 95 -15.35 21.52 15.76
CA GLU A 95 -15.58 22.14 17.08
C GLU A 95 -16.46 23.41 16.95
N VAL A 96 -16.15 24.27 15.98
CA VAL A 96 -16.96 25.47 15.69
C VAL A 96 -18.37 25.08 15.23
N ALA A 97 -18.50 24.08 14.37
CA ALA A 97 -19.80 23.60 13.91
C ALA A 97 -20.63 22.99 15.04
N SER A 98 -20.01 22.25 15.96
CA SER A 98 -20.68 21.68 17.13
C SER A 98 -21.33 22.76 17.99
N LYS A 99 -20.60 23.86 18.24
CA LYS A 99 -21.15 25.03 18.98
C LYS A 99 -22.37 25.62 18.28
N LYS A 100 -22.37 25.69 16.95
CA LYS A 100 -23.54 26.14 16.16
C LYS A 100 -24.72 25.17 16.29
N VAL A 101 -24.48 23.86 16.24
CA VAL A 101 -25.54 22.83 16.38
C VAL A 101 -26.19 22.90 17.76
N LEU A 102 -25.41 23.13 18.82
CA LEU A 102 -25.96 23.36 20.15
C LEU A 102 -26.88 24.58 20.18
N GLN A 103 -26.47 25.68 19.53
CA GLN A 103 -27.26 26.92 19.53
C GLN A 103 -28.58 26.76 18.78
N THR A 104 -28.57 26.08 17.63
CA THR A 104 -29.72 25.94 16.73
C THR A 104 -30.65 24.80 17.11
N VAL A 105 -30.12 23.58 17.27
CA VAL A 105 -30.90 22.35 17.48
C VAL A 105 -31.03 22.00 18.96
N LYS A 106 -30.32 22.72 19.85
CA LYS A 106 -30.25 22.41 21.30
C LYS A 106 -29.73 21.00 21.59
N ARG A 107 -28.98 20.41 20.65
CA ARG A 107 -28.35 19.11 20.80
C ARG A 107 -26.84 19.29 21.00
N GLN A 108 -26.35 18.78 22.13
CA GLN A 108 -24.93 18.80 22.45
C GLN A 108 -24.18 17.70 21.69
N ILE A 109 -23.12 18.07 20.99
CA ILE A 109 -22.19 17.15 20.33
C ILE A 109 -20.81 17.38 20.95
N TYR A 110 -20.18 16.32 21.45
CA TYR A 110 -18.87 16.41 22.05
C TYR A 110 -17.79 16.07 21.03
N ILE A 111 -16.83 16.97 20.86
CA ILE A 111 -15.63 16.73 20.07
C ILE A 111 -14.51 16.42 21.05
N THR A 112 -13.81 15.31 20.84
CA THR A 112 -12.74 14.84 21.73
C THR A 112 -11.44 14.66 20.95
N PRO A 113 -10.27 14.72 21.60
CA PRO A 113 -9.00 14.39 20.97
C PRO A 113 -8.99 12.99 20.33
N THR A 114 -9.74 12.04 20.88
CA THR A 114 -9.90 10.70 20.28
C THR A 114 -10.47 10.77 18.86
N SER A 115 -11.45 11.64 18.59
CA SER A 115 -11.98 11.84 17.24
C SER A 115 -10.93 12.38 16.27
N PHE A 116 -9.96 13.17 16.74
CA PHE A 116 -8.81 13.60 15.92
C PHE A 116 -7.88 12.42 15.57
N LEU A 117 -7.59 11.56 16.55
CA LEU A 117 -6.80 10.36 16.32
C LEU A 117 -7.48 9.40 15.33
N GLU A 118 -8.80 9.26 15.43
CA GLU A 118 -9.62 8.46 14.50
C GLU A 118 -9.63 9.04 13.08
N LEU A 119 -9.66 10.37 12.93
CA LEU A 119 -9.55 11.05 11.63
C LEU A 119 -8.24 10.66 10.94
N ILE A 120 -7.12 10.74 11.65
CA ILE A 120 -5.80 10.38 11.12
C ILE A 120 -5.73 8.88 10.82
N GLY A 121 -6.20 8.03 11.74
CA GLY A 121 -6.22 6.57 11.53
C GLY A 121 -7.06 6.17 10.32
N SER A 122 -8.21 6.82 10.12
CA SER A 122 -9.07 6.62 8.96
C SER A 122 -8.39 7.07 7.67
N PHE A 123 -7.71 8.21 7.69
CA PHE A 123 -6.92 8.67 6.54
C PHE A 123 -5.87 7.64 6.14
N LYS A 124 -5.07 7.13 7.08
CA LYS A 124 -4.06 6.10 6.83
C LYS A 124 -4.65 4.86 6.18
N LYS A 125 -5.76 4.36 6.74
CA LYS A 125 -6.48 3.19 6.21
C LYS A 125 -6.94 3.42 4.77
N VAL A 126 -7.59 4.54 4.50
CA VAL A 126 -8.09 4.88 3.15
C VAL A 126 -6.92 5.04 2.17
N LEU A 127 -5.84 5.69 2.59
CA LEU A 127 -4.63 5.86 1.77
C LEU A 127 -4.03 4.50 1.36
N GLY A 128 -3.91 3.56 2.30
CA GLY A 128 -3.44 2.21 2.01
C GLY A 128 -4.32 1.48 1.00
N VAL A 129 -5.64 1.52 1.19
CA VAL A 129 -6.61 0.91 0.24
C VAL A 129 -6.47 1.52 -1.15
N ARG A 130 -6.37 2.84 -1.26
CA ARG A 130 -6.25 3.54 -2.55
C ARG A 130 -4.91 3.27 -3.23
N ARG A 131 -3.81 3.26 -2.48
CA ARG A 131 -2.49 2.92 -3.01
C ARG A 131 -2.43 1.50 -3.54
N ASN A 132 -3.00 0.53 -2.83
CA ASN A 132 -3.06 -0.85 -3.29
C ASN A 132 -3.86 -0.96 -4.59
N ALA A 133 -5.05 -0.35 -4.65
CA ALA A 133 -5.87 -0.37 -5.86
C ALA A 133 -5.14 0.23 -7.07
N VAL A 134 -4.53 1.41 -6.92
CA VAL A 134 -3.76 2.05 -8.00
C VAL A 134 -2.50 1.26 -8.34
N GLY A 135 -1.81 0.71 -7.34
CA GLY A 135 -0.64 -0.13 -7.51
C GLY A 135 -0.93 -1.38 -8.33
N THR A 136 -2.04 -2.08 -8.04
CA THR A 136 -2.49 -3.24 -8.84
C THR A 136 -2.75 -2.85 -10.30
N LEU A 137 -3.41 -1.73 -10.55
CA LEU A 137 -3.66 -1.24 -11.91
C LEU A 137 -2.35 -0.89 -12.62
N ARG A 138 -1.41 -0.24 -11.93
CA ARG A 138 -0.09 0.09 -12.45
C ARG A 138 0.68 -1.17 -12.84
N THR A 139 0.75 -2.16 -11.96
CA THR A 139 1.44 -3.43 -12.23
C THR A 139 0.82 -4.18 -13.39
N ARG A 140 -0.52 -4.18 -13.50
CA ARG A 140 -1.22 -4.79 -14.64
C ARG A 140 -0.86 -4.09 -15.96
N LEU A 141 -0.87 -2.76 -15.97
CA LEU A 141 -0.50 -1.98 -17.14
C LEU A 141 0.96 -2.21 -17.54
N GLN A 142 1.87 -2.23 -16.57
CA GLN A 142 3.29 -2.52 -16.80
C GLN A 142 3.47 -3.88 -17.46
N LYS A 143 2.84 -4.93 -16.92
CA LYS A 143 2.90 -6.28 -17.51
C LYS A 143 2.38 -6.31 -18.95
N GLY A 144 1.32 -5.55 -19.25
CA GLY A 144 0.79 -5.42 -20.61
C GLY A 144 1.79 -4.75 -21.57
N LEU A 145 2.42 -3.67 -21.13
CA LEU A 145 3.46 -2.97 -21.89
C LEU A 145 4.68 -3.86 -22.12
N ASP A 146 5.13 -4.59 -21.09
CA ASP A 146 6.26 -5.52 -21.20
C ASP A 146 5.99 -6.61 -22.23
N ALA A 147 4.78 -7.20 -22.22
CA ALA A 147 4.37 -8.22 -23.19
C ALA A 147 4.31 -7.66 -24.63
N LEU A 148 3.80 -6.44 -24.81
CA LEU A 148 3.80 -5.77 -26.12
C LEU A 148 5.22 -5.49 -26.61
N GLY A 149 6.11 -5.05 -25.71
CA GLY A 149 7.53 -4.83 -26.03
C GLY A 149 8.24 -6.12 -26.44
N GLN A 150 7.99 -7.22 -25.73
CA GLN A 150 8.53 -8.55 -26.07
C GLN A 150 8.01 -9.03 -27.43
N ALA A 151 6.72 -8.86 -27.70
CA ALA A 151 6.13 -9.24 -28.99
C ALA A 151 6.73 -8.42 -30.14
N ALA A 152 6.88 -7.10 -29.98
CA ALA A 152 7.51 -6.23 -30.97
C ALA A 152 8.95 -6.65 -31.26
N TYR A 153 9.73 -6.97 -30.22
CA TYR A 153 11.09 -7.48 -30.36
C TYR A 153 11.14 -8.84 -31.11
N ALA A 154 10.24 -9.77 -30.78
CA ALA A 154 10.15 -11.06 -31.46
C ALA A 154 9.79 -10.91 -32.95
N VAL A 155 8.86 -10.03 -33.29
CA VAL A 155 8.49 -9.74 -34.69
C VAL A 155 9.67 -9.14 -35.45
N ALA A 156 10.37 -8.16 -34.87
CA ALA A 156 11.55 -7.56 -35.49
C ALA A 156 12.66 -8.61 -35.78
N ASN A 157 12.88 -9.54 -34.85
CA ASN A 157 13.83 -10.64 -35.06
C ASN A 157 13.38 -11.59 -36.18
N MET A 158 12.10 -12.00 -36.20
CA MET A 158 11.57 -12.85 -37.27
C MET A 158 11.66 -12.17 -38.65
N GLU A 159 11.39 -10.87 -38.73
CA GLU A 159 11.57 -10.10 -39.98
C GLU A 159 13.02 -10.11 -40.47
N ASN A 160 13.98 -9.97 -39.56
CA ASN A 160 15.41 -10.02 -39.89
C ASN A 160 15.82 -11.43 -40.36
N GLU A 161 15.34 -12.48 -39.68
CA GLU A 161 15.59 -13.86 -40.10
C GLU A 161 14.97 -14.18 -41.47
N LEU A 162 13.75 -13.71 -41.74
CA LEU A 162 13.10 -13.87 -43.04
C LEU A 162 13.91 -13.20 -44.15
N LYS A 163 14.31 -11.94 -43.95
CA LYS A 163 15.16 -11.21 -44.91
C LYS A 163 16.48 -11.93 -45.18
N ALA A 164 17.10 -12.52 -44.15
CA ALA A 164 18.34 -13.28 -44.31
C ALA A 164 18.14 -14.62 -45.03
N LYS A 165 17.01 -15.31 -44.81
CA LYS A 165 16.71 -16.61 -45.46
C LYS A 165 16.17 -16.48 -46.88
N GLN A 166 15.59 -15.32 -47.25
CA GLN A 166 15.04 -15.05 -48.58
C GLN A 166 16.03 -15.35 -49.74
N PRO A 167 17.29 -14.86 -49.75
CA PRO A 167 18.22 -15.14 -50.85
C PRO A 167 18.62 -16.61 -50.92
N VAL A 168 18.81 -17.27 -49.77
CA VAL A 168 19.16 -18.70 -49.70
C VAL A 168 18.04 -19.55 -50.31
N LEU A 169 16.78 -19.18 -50.09
CA LEU A 169 15.63 -19.86 -50.68
C LEU A 169 15.59 -19.71 -52.20
N GLU A 170 15.87 -18.51 -52.73
CA GLU A 170 15.90 -18.29 -54.19
C GLU A 170 17.07 -19.03 -54.85
N GLU A 171 18.23 -19.11 -54.20
CA GLU A 171 19.37 -19.89 -54.67
C GLU A 171 19.08 -21.40 -54.67
N THR A 172 18.53 -21.92 -53.58
CA THR A 172 18.15 -23.34 -53.49
C THR A 172 17.03 -23.69 -54.47
N LYS A 173 16.07 -22.81 -54.75
CA LYS A 173 15.08 -23.01 -55.83
C LYS A 173 15.74 -23.17 -57.20
N LYS A 174 16.73 -22.32 -57.53
CA LYS A 174 17.50 -22.44 -58.77
C LYS A 174 18.23 -23.78 -58.84
N GLN A 175 18.96 -24.12 -57.78
CA GLN A 175 19.70 -25.39 -57.68
C GLN A 175 18.78 -26.60 -57.82
N VAL A 176 17.60 -26.58 -57.19
CA VAL A 176 16.60 -27.66 -57.31
C VAL A 176 16.02 -27.73 -58.73
N ALA A 177 15.74 -26.59 -59.38
CA ALA A 177 15.26 -26.57 -60.75
C ALA A 177 16.30 -27.15 -61.73
N GLU A 178 17.56 -26.75 -61.59
CA GLU A 178 18.69 -27.29 -62.37
C GLU A 178 18.84 -28.81 -62.13
N MET A 179 18.81 -29.25 -60.87
CA MET A 179 18.90 -30.66 -60.53
C MET A 179 17.72 -31.48 -61.08
N MET A 180 16.52 -30.92 -61.15
CA MET A 180 15.36 -31.58 -61.76
C MET A 180 15.53 -31.81 -63.26
N VAL A 181 16.18 -30.88 -63.98
CA VAL A 181 16.50 -31.07 -65.40
C VAL A 181 17.44 -32.26 -65.58
N VAL A 182 18.54 -32.30 -64.81
CA VAL A 182 19.50 -33.41 -64.83
C VAL A 182 18.80 -34.74 -64.52
N ILE A 183 17.94 -34.78 -63.50
CA ILE A 183 17.18 -35.99 -63.14
C ILE A 183 16.24 -36.43 -64.28
N THR A 184 15.60 -35.50 -64.99
CA THR A 184 14.75 -35.85 -66.14
C THR A 184 15.54 -36.40 -67.32
N GLU A 185 16.72 -35.83 -67.59
CA GLU A 185 17.63 -36.34 -68.61
C GLU A 185 18.17 -37.73 -68.24
N ASP A 186 18.59 -37.91 -66.98
CA ASP A 186 19.09 -39.19 -66.49
C ASP A 186 17.98 -40.26 -66.46
N LYS A 187 16.73 -39.89 -66.14
CA LYS A 187 15.57 -40.79 -66.28
C LYS A 187 15.32 -41.18 -67.73
N ALA A 188 15.44 -40.24 -68.68
CA ALA A 188 15.25 -40.53 -70.10
C ALA A 188 16.36 -41.46 -70.63
N LYS A 189 17.62 -41.19 -70.29
CA LYS A 189 18.77 -42.06 -70.62
C LYS A 189 18.61 -43.44 -70.01
N ALA A 190 18.24 -43.53 -68.73
CA ALA A 190 17.99 -44.79 -68.05
C ALA A 190 16.82 -45.57 -68.66
N ALA A 191 15.79 -44.90 -69.17
CA ALA A 191 14.70 -45.55 -69.91
C ALA A 191 15.18 -46.13 -71.24
N VAL A 192 16.00 -45.39 -72.01
CA VAL A 192 16.60 -45.89 -73.25
C VAL A 192 17.51 -47.09 -72.98
N THR A 193 18.41 -47.01 -71.98
CA THR A 193 19.26 -48.14 -71.61
C THR A 193 18.46 -49.33 -71.10
N LYS A 194 17.33 -49.09 -70.42
CA LYS A 194 16.42 -50.16 -70.01
C LYS A 194 15.78 -50.84 -71.22
N ASP A 195 15.29 -50.08 -72.19
CA ASP A 195 14.69 -50.62 -73.42
C ASP A 195 15.75 -51.37 -74.27
N GLU A 196 16.97 -50.84 -74.35
CA GLU A 196 18.12 -51.51 -75.01
C GLU A 196 18.49 -52.81 -74.29
N CYS A 197 18.58 -52.83 -72.96
CA CYS A 197 18.81 -54.06 -72.20
C CYS A 197 17.68 -55.08 -72.40
N GLN A 198 16.41 -54.64 -72.46
CA GLN A 198 15.28 -55.52 -72.72
C GLN A 198 15.30 -56.09 -74.14
N SER A 199 15.75 -55.31 -75.13
CA SER A 199 15.96 -55.76 -76.52
C SER A 199 17.07 -56.82 -76.59
N VAL A 200 18.22 -56.56 -75.96
CA VAL A 200 19.34 -57.50 -75.93
C VAL A 200 18.98 -58.77 -75.14
N GLU A 201 18.21 -58.67 -74.06
CA GLU A 201 17.69 -59.84 -73.35
C GLU A 201 16.69 -60.67 -74.19
N ALA A 202 15.89 -60.03 -75.04
CA ALA A 202 14.98 -60.72 -75.95
C ALA A 202 15.74 -61.43 -77.09
N GLU A 203 16.74 -60.78 -77.68
CA GLU A 203 17.62 -61.37 -78.70
C GLU A 203 18.46 -62.51 -78.13
N ALA A 204 18.99 -62.37 -76.91
CA ALA A 204 19.72 -63.44 -76.23
C ALA A 204 18.82 -64.63 -75.84
N LYS A 205 17.51 -64.42 -75.65
CA LYS A 205 16.52 -65.49 -75.46
C LYS A 205 16.09 -66.17 -76.76
N GLU A 206 16.17 -65.50 -77.91
CA GLU A 206 15.95 -66.11 -79.23
C GLU A 206 17.17 -66.89 -79.74
N GLN A 207 18.38 -66.59 -79.23
CA GLN A 207 19.62 -67.29 -79.56
C GLN A 207 19.97 -68.44 -78.59
N ALA A 208 19.07 -68.79 -77.66
CA ALA A 208 19.18 -69.91 -76.72
C ALA A 208 18.12 -70.99 -77.01
#